data_AF-A0A7L4P6T8-F1
#
_entry.id   AF-A0A7L4P6T8-F1
#
_cell.length_a   1.000
_cell.length_b   1.000
_cell.length_c   1.000
_cell.angle_alpha   90.00
_cell.angle_beta   90.00
_cell.angle_gamma   90.00
#
_symmetry.space_group_name_H-M   'P 1'
#
loop_
_entity.id
_entity.type
_entity.pdbx_description
1 polymer ?
#
loop_
_entity_poly.entity_id
_entity_poly.type
_entity_poly.pdbx_seq_one_letter_code
_entity_poly.pdbx_strand_id
1 'polypeptide(L)' 'MSPEIYYFSVTGNSLVVARDIARKMGLELIPIASMQIKKIKTDADVMGVVFPTL' A
#
# COMPACT_ATOMS: atom_id res chain seq x y z
N MET A 1 4.49 10.80 -11.77
CA MET A 1 4.26 9.37 -11.47
C MET A 1 2.91 9.21 -10.80
N SER A 2 2.35 8.00 -10.73
CA SER A 2 1.16 7.72 -9.90
C SER A 2 1.60 7.63 -8.44
N PRO A 3 0.88 8.29 -7.50
CA PRO A 3 1.16 8.12 -6.08
C PRO A 3 0.75 6.71 -5.63
N GLU A 4 1.52 6.10 -4.74
CA GLU A 4 1.44 4.67 -4.41
C GLU A 4 1.06 4.46 -2.95
N ILE A 5 0.30 3.41 -2.65
CA ILE A 5 0.02 2.96 -1.28
C ILE A 5 0.27 1.46 -1.12
N TYR A 6 1.21 1.16 -0.23
CA TYR A 6 1.64 -0.18 0.08
C TYR A 6 0.88 -0.69 1.30
N TYR A 7 0.37 -1.92 1.24
CA TYR A 7 -0.35 -2.48 2.37
C TYR A 7 0.09 -3.91 2.70
N PHE A 8 0.03 -4.22 3.98
CA PHE A 8 0.05 -5.59 4.49
C PHE A 8 -1.24 -5.84 5.26
N SER A 9 -1.80 -7.05 5.17
CA SER A 9 -2.97 -7.41 5.97
C SER A 9 -3.05 -8.93 6.17
N VAL A 10 -3.35 -9.35 7.40
CA VAL A 10 -3.56 -10.77 7.73
C VAL A 10 -5.03 -11.14 7.60
N THR A 11 -5.91 -10.41 8.29
CA THR A 11 -7.36 -10.66 8.31
C THR A 11 -8.17 -9.72 7.42
N GLY A 12 -7.52 -8.81 6.69
CA GLY A 12 -8.16 -7.91 5.73
C GLY A 12 -8.51 -6.52 6.25
N ASN A 13 -8.41 -6.24 7.56
CA ASN A 13 -8.74 -4.92 8.11
C ASN A 13 -7.89 -3.80 7.49
N SER A 14 -6.56 -3.98 7.48
CA SER A 14 -5.63 -3.04 6.85
C SER A 14 -5.85 -2.91 5.34
N LEU A 15 -6.30 -3.96 4.66
CA LEU A 15 -6.68 -3.90 3.24
C LEU A 15 -7.89 -2.97 3.04
N VAL A 16 -8.90 -3.05 3.91
CA VAL A 16 -10.08 -2.15 3.84
C VAL A 16 -9.63 -0.69 3.96
N VAL A 17 -8.81 -0.39 4.96
CA VAL A 17 -8.27 0.96 5.19
C VAL A 17 -7.43 1.45 4.00
N ALA A 18 -6.49 0.63 3.53
CA ALA A 18 -5.63 0.98 2.41
C ALA A 18 -6.41 1.24 1.12
N ARG A 19 -7.42 0.41 0.83
CA ARG A 19 -8.30 0.57 -0.34
C ARG A 19 -9.10 1.87 -0.27
N ASP A 20 -9.62 2.23 0.90
CA ASP A 20 -10.41 3.46 1.05
C ASP A 20 -9.55 4.72 0.90
N ILE A 21 -8.31 4.69 1.42
CA ILE A 21 -7.33 5.77 1.21
C ILE A 21 -6.95 5.84 -0.28
N ALA A 22 -6.63 4.70 -0.91
CA ALA A 22 -6.27 4.64 -2.32
C ALA A 22 -7.35 5.26 -3.21
N ARG A 23 -8.62 4.91 -2.99
CA ARG A 23 -9.75 5.47 -3.75
C ARG A 23 -9.93 6.97 -3.55
N LYS A 24 -9.76 7.48 -2.32
CA LYS A 24 -9.93 8.91 -2.02
C LYS A 24 -8.82 9.77 -2.58
N MET A 25 -7.61 9.22 -2.64
CA MET A 25 -6.39 9.95 -3.02
C MET A 25 -5.91 9.62 -4.45
N GLY A 26 -6.59 8.71 -5.16
CA GLY A 26 -6.19 8.27 -6.50
C GLY A 26 -4.86 7.51 -6.52
N LEU A 27 -4.58 6.74 -5.47
CA LEU A 27 -3.32 5.98 -5.31
C LEU A 27 -3.41 4.59 -5.93
N GLU A 28 -2.28 4.07 -6.39
CA GLU A 28 -2.14 2.66 -6.76
C GLU A 28 -2.01 1.79 -5.50
N LEU A 29 -2.87 0.79 -5.35
CA LEU A 29 -2.91 -0.10 -4.19
C LEU A 29 -2.02 -1.33 -4.40
N ILE A 30 -0.90 -1.40 -3.66
CA ILE A 30 0.15 -2.41 -3.85
C ILE A 30 0.24 -3.36 -2.64
N PRO A 31 0.03 -4.68 -2.80
CA PRO A 31 0.20 -5.64 -1.71
C PRO A 31 1.69 -5.91 -1.43
N ILE A 32 2.14 -5.62 -0.21
CA ILE A 32 3.51 -5.93 0.22
C ILE A 32 3.76 -7.45 0.19
N ALA A 33 2.76 -8.25 0.55
CA ALA A 33 2.87 -9.71 0.59
C ALA A 33 3.11 -10.36 -0.78
N SER A 34 2.77 -9.68 -1.89
CA SER A 34 3.04 -10.18 -3.24
C SER A 34 4.45 -9.83 -3.75
N MET A 35 5.20 -9.02 -3.02
CA MET A 35 6.54 -8.58 -3.44
C MET A 35 7.60 -9.58 -2.98
N GLN A 36 8.32 -10.17 -3.93
CA GLN A 36 9.42 -11.12 -3.65
C GLN A 36 10.79 -10.43 -3.41
N ILE A 37 10.81 -9.11 -3.32
CA ILE A 37 12.03 -8.28 -3.35
C ILE A 37 12.36 -7.72 -1.95
N LYS A 38 13.66 -7.77 -1.59
CA LYS A 38 14.17 -7.18 -0.32
C LYS A 38 14.14 -5.65 -0.29
N LYS A 39 14.02 -5.00 -1.45
CA LYS A 39 14.04 -3.54 -1.58
C LYS A 39 13.01 -3.12 -2.62
N ILE A 40 12.06 -2.29 -2.19
CA ILE A 40 11.08 -1.67 -3.06
C ILE A 40 11.74 -0.43 -3.66
N LYS A 41 11.80 -0.35 -4.99
CA LYS A 41 12.13 0.87 -5.71
C LYS A 41 10.81 1.49 -6.18
N THR A 42 10.63 2.76 -5.89
CA THR A 42 9.49 3.55 -6.35
C THR A 42 10.02 4.81 -6.99
N ASP A 43 9.35 5.24 -8.04
CA ASP A 43 9.55 6.53 -8.68
C ASP A 43 8.44 7.52 -8.25
N ALA A 44 7.53 7.13 -7.35
CA ALA A 44 6.40 7.94 -6.92
C ALA A 44 6.82 9.13 -6.05
N ASP A 45 6.22 10.30 -6.33
CA ASP A 45 6.44 11.53 -5.56
C ASP A 45 5.85 11.43 -4.14
N VAL A 46 4.81 10.60 -3.96
CA VAL A 46 4.15 10.36 -2.68
C VAL A 46 3.94 8.86 -2.49
N MET A 47 4.36 8.36 -1.33
CA MET A 47 4.17 6.98 -0.89
C MET A 47 3.39 6.93 0.43
N GLY A 48 2.39 6.07 0.49
CA GLY A 48 1.69 5.67 1.71
C GLY A 48 2.02 4.24 2.12
N VAL A 49 2.02 3.96 3.43
CA VAL A 49 2.15 2.61 3.97
C VAL A 49 1.04 2.35 4.98
N VAL A 50 0.29 1.28 4.80
CA VAL A 50 -0.74 0.81 5.73
C VAL A 50 -0.34 -0.55 6.26
N PHE A 51 -0.02 -0.59 7.54
CA PHE A 51 0.43 -1.80 8.22
C PHE A 51 -0.42 -2.02 9.47
N PRO A 52 -0.88 -3.26 9.76
CA PRO A 52 -1.60 -3.55 10.98
C PRO A 52 -0.69 -3.30 12.18
N THR A 53 -1.21 -2.58 13.17
CA THR A 53 -0.61 -2.54 14.51
C THR A 53 -0.96 -3.87 15.19
N LEU A 54 -0.13 -4.88 14.95
CA LEU A 54 -0.05 -6.06 15.83
C LEU A 54 0.65 -5.68 17.12
#